data_AF-A0A261UX86-F1
#
_entry.id   AF-A0A261UX86-F1
#
_cell.length_a   1.000
_cell.length_b   1.000
_cell.length_c   1.000
_cell.angle_alpha   90.00
_cell.angle_beta   90.00
_cell.angle_gamma   90.00
#
_symmetry.space_group_name_H-M   'P 1'
#
loop_
_entity.id
_entity.type
_entity.pdbx_description
1 polymer ?
#
loop_
_entity_poly.entity_id
_entity_poly.type
_entity_poly.pdbx_seq_one_letter_code
_entity_poly.pdbx_strand_id
1 'polypeptide(L)'
;MATSAGEGTGALEKALDVLDAVGTAPEGLGQSELAERLALPRTTVYRLLATLVARGLLRRDPLRKVYCLGFRCFEMARQAYAMPDLVAAAAYELRLLRDLTGETTYLAALDGREVISLERCDGAHSQRSAAALGERKPVHCTSQGKAILSAMPDAERESFVRDAVLKALTPLTITDRRRLHAELGITRTRGYAIDDEEIVLGVRCVGAPVIDSAGQVRGAISVAGPAYRLTRERLELLGPEVAEAARRVGAQLQTQAADTKAGAEESVTAVPGRWAFHGAHPISMNGGRKLWWADVLAPSLRLYENGEDREICRVEAPIIGLVRDAEGVIVVHQSGVQQVNADGRVAALTSWINGSVLALCNGEGQAIWVACGLPESGSAIGLLRADGTLDVRWRIGEPVQSLAWDASEKTLYAALQGSGSIVMLRPGENAVRRLTSLPRGSGRVSGLAFDAQGGIWTALADGWSVIRLTRDGQLDRVVGLPVPCPTDLAMIQRSDGTAQLAITTERHRVSIDALNSAPLSGRLLLLDL
;
A
#
# COMPACT_ATOMS: atom_id res chain seq x y z
N MET A 1 -21.89 -51.91 1.26
CA MET A 1 -22.01 -50.64 0.52
C MET A 1 -20.64 -49.98 0.50
N ALA A 2 -19.93 -50.09 -0.62
CA ALA A 2 -18.63 -49.47 -0.82
C ALA A 2 -18.83 -48.05 -1.37
N THR A 3 -18.30 -47.04 -0.67
CA THR A 3 -18.29 -45.65 -1.12
C THR A 3 -17.15 -45.45 -2.13
N SER A 4 -17.52 -44.98 -3.32
CA SER A 4 -16.65 -44.73 -4.47
C SER A 4 -15.64 -43.59 -4.20
N ALA A 5 -14.40 -43.93 -3.85
CA ALA A 5 -13.32 -42.96 -3.67
C ALA A 5 -12.53 -42.66 -4.98
N GLY A 6 -13.03 -43.05 -6.16
CA GLY A 6 -12.26 -42.97 -7.43
C GLY A 6 -12.74 -41.94 -8.46
N GLU A 7 -14.05 -41.68 -8.59
CA GLU A 7 -14.58 -40.88 -9.71
C GLU A 7 -14.58 -39.36 -9.46
N GLY A 8 -14.65 -38.92 -8.20
CA GLY A 8 -14.64 -37.49 -7.83
C GLY A 8 -13.26 -36.85 -7.91
N THR A 9 -12.21 -37.60 -7.56
CA THR A 9 -10.82 -37.13 -7.49
C THR A 9 -10.28 -36.77 -8.88
N GLY A 10 -10.56 -37.60 -9.89
CA GLY A 10 -10.07 -37.36 -11.26
C GLY A 10 -10.74 -36.17 -11.98
N ALA A 11 -11.94 -35.75 -11.57
CA ALA A 11 -12.55 -34.52 -12.07
C ALA A 11 -11.93 -33.27 -11.41
N LEU A 12 -11.56 -33.38 -10.13
CA LEU A 12 -10.90 -32.31 -9.40
C LEU A 12 -9.46 -32.09 -9.90
N GLU A 13 -8.68 -33.16 -10.10
CA GLU A 13 -7.32 -33.09 -10.66
C GLU A 13 -7.33 -32.37 -12.01
N LYS A 14 -8.22 -32.77 -12.93
CA LYS A 14 -8.34 -32.11 -14.24
C LYS A 14 -8.77 -30.65 -14.13
N ALA A 15 -9.57 -30.29 -13.12
CA ALA A 15 -9.95 -28.90 -12.88
C ALA A 15 -8.74 -28.07 -12.42
N LEU A 16 -7.87 -28.64 -11.57
CA LEU A 16 -6.63 -28.02 -11.12
C LEU A 16 -5.64 -27.90 -12.28
N ASP A 17 -5.49 -28.93 -13.12
CA ASP A 17 -4.62 -28.88 -14.31
C ASP A 17 -5.05 -27.76 -15.29
N VAL A 18 -6.36 -27.59 -15.48
CA VAL A 18 -6.90 -26.47 -16.29
C VAL A 18 -6.57 -25.12 -15.64
N LEU A 19 -6.72 -25.01 -14.32
CA LEU A 19 -6.43 -23.78 -13.59
C LEU A 19 -4.94 -23.41 -13.68
N ASP A 20 -4.04 -24.39 -13.51
CA ASP A 20 -2.58 -24.21 -13.59
C ASP A 20 -2.12 -23.89 -15.01
N ALA A 21 -2.67 -24.56 -16.02
CA ALA A 21 -2.37 -24.26 -17.42
C ALA A 21 -2.71 -22.81 -17.78
N VAL A 22 -3.87 -22.32 -17.32
CA VAL A 22 -4.26 -20.92 -17.50
C VAL A 22 -3.40 -19.99 -16.64
N GLY A 23 -3.07 -20.37 -15.41
CA GLY A 23 -2.26 -19.57 -14.49
C GLY A 23 -0.83 -19.33 -14.95
N THR A 24 -0.28 -20.25 -15.74
CA THR A 24 1.07 -20.14 -16.32
C THR A 24 1.11 -19.41 -17.67
N ALA A 25 -0.03 -18.97 -18.20
CA ALA A 25 -0.14 -18.28 -19.48
C ALA A 25 -0.67 -16.83 -19.28
N PRO A 26 0.21 -15.81 -19.22
CA PRO A 26 -0.18 -14.42 -18.96
C PRO A 26 -1.19 -13.84 -19.96
N GLU A 27 -1.10 -14.27 -21.22
CA GLU A 27 -2.00 -13.87 -22.31
C GLU A 27 -3.37 -14.57 -22.27
N GLY A 28 -3.55 -15.54 -21.36
CA GLY A 28 -4.70 -16.44 -21.32
C GLY A 28 -4.64 -17.55 -22.37
N LEU A 29 -5.54 -18.53 -22.26
CA LEU A 29 -5.62 -19.68 -23.19
C LEU A 29 -7.02 -19.88 -23.76
N GLY A 30 -7.10 -20.26 -25.03
CA GLY A 30 -8.36 -20.63 -25.67
C GLY A 30 -8.85 -22.03 -25.25
N GLN A 31 -10.15 -22.30 -25.40
CA GLN A 31 -10.70 -23.63 -25.06
C GLN A 31 -10.09 -24.76 -25.91
N SER A 32 -9.88 -24.53 -27.21
CA SER A 32 -9.27 -25.52 -28.10
C SER A 32 -7.82 -25.80 -27.74
N GLU A 33 -7.08 -24.75 -27.38
CA GLU A 33 -5.70 -24.82 -26.95
C GLU A 33 -5.55 -25.57 -25.62
N LEU A 34 -6.45 -25.31 -24.66
CA LEU A 34 -6.51 -26.06 -23.40
C LEU A 34 -6.81 -27.55 -23.62
N ALA A 35 -7.73 -27.89 -24.53
CA ALA A 35 -8.05 -29.28 -24.84
C ALA A 35 -6.86 -30.03 -25.45
N GLU A 36 -6.09 -29.37 -26.32
CA GLU A 36 -4.89 -29.93 -26.92
C GLU A 36 -3.76 -30.05 -25.89
N ARG A 37 -3.46 -28.98 -25.16
CA ARG A 37 -2.36 -28.92 -24.19
C ARG A 37 -2.51 -29.91 -23.04
N LEU A 38 -3.75 -30.18 -22.61
CA LEU A 38 -4.04 -31.09 -21.49
C LEU A 38 -4.46 -32.50 -21.97
N ALA A 39 -4.50 -32.74 -23.28
CA ALA A 39 -5.00 -33.98 -23.88
C ALA A 39 -6.39 -34.40 -23.33
N LEU A 40 -7.29 -33.43 -23.16
CA LEU A 40 -8.64 -33.63 -22.62
C LEU A 40 -9.71 -33.45 -23.70
N PRO A 41 -10.80 -34.23 -23.69
CA PRO A 41 -11.92 -34.01 -24.62
C PRO A 41 -12.49 -32.59 -24.48
N ARG A 42 -12.79 -31.93 -25.61
CA ARG A 42 -13.33 -30.55 -25.64
C ARG A 42 -14.56 -30.35 -24.75
N THR A 43 -15.43 -31.35 -24.67
CA THR A 43 -16.64 -31.34 -23.82
C THR A 43 -16.29 -31.39 -22.33
N THR A 44 -15.20 -32.07 -21.96
CA THR A 44 -14.69 -32.12 -20.58
C THR A 44 -14.11 -30.77 -20.19
N VAL A 45 -13.22 -30.21 -21.04
CA VAL A 45 -12.64 -28.87 -20.82
C VAL A 45 -13.72 -27.80 -20.73
N TYR A 46 -14.75 -27.85 -21.59
CA TYR A 46 -15.89 -26.94 -21.51
C TYR A 46 -16.56 -26.93 -20.13
N ARG A 47 -16.84 -28.12 -19.60
CA ARG A 47 -17.55 -28.30 -18.31
C ARG A 47 -16.68 -27.86 -17.12
N LEU A 48 -15.37 -28.14 -17.19
CA LEU A 48 -14.40 -27.69 -16.20
C LEU A 48 -14.27 -26.16 -16.21
N LEU A 49 -14.11 -25.55 -17.38
CA LEU A 49 -14.04 -24.10 -17.55
C LEU A 49 -15.32 -23.42 -17.04
N ALA A 50 -16.50 -23.94 -17.37
CA ALA A 50 -17.77 -23.40 -16.87
C ALA A 50 -17.83 -23.43 -15.34
N THR A 51 -17.36 -24.52 -14.73
CA THR A 51 -17.33 -24.67 -13.26
C THR A 51 -16.32 -23.72 -12.61
N LEU A 52 -15.10 -23.64 -13.15
CA LEU A 52 -14.04 -22.75 -12.62
C LEU A 52 -14.41 -21.26 -12.79
N VAL A 53 -15.07 -20.90 -13.89
CA VAL A 53 -15.61 -19.55 -14.11
C VAL A 53 -16.75 -19.24 -13.14
N ALA A 54 -17.72 -20.16 -12.98
CA ALA A 54 -18.81 -19.99 -12.02
C ALA A 54 -18.32 -19.87 -10.57
N ARG A 55 -17.19 -20.52 -10.25
CA ARG A 55 -16.53 -20.41 -8.94
C ARG A 55 -15.62 -19.20 -8.82
N GLY A 56 -15.44 -18.40 -9.87
CA GLY A 56 -14.58 -17.20 -9.88
C GLY A 56 -13.07 -17.48 -9.92
N LEU A 57 -12.67 -18.74 -10.13
CA LEU A 57 -11.27 -19.17 -10.23
C LEU A 57 -10.68 -18.93 -11.63
N LEU A 58 -11.54 -18.87 -12.65
CA LEU A 58 -11.21 -18.41 -13.99
C LEU A 58 -12.14 -17.27 -14.43
N ARG A 59 -11.70 -16.45 -15.38
CA ARG A 59 -12.53 -15.46 -16.07
C ARG A 59 -12.35 -15.62 -17.58
N ARG A 60 -13.38 -15.32 -18.35
CA ARG A 60 -13.32 -15.37 -19.82
C ARG A 60 -13.16 -13.95 -20.36
N ASP A 61 -12.14 -13.71 -21.16
CA ASP A 61 -11.99 -12.49 -21.95
C ASP A 61 -12.91 -12.59 -23.19
N PRO A 62 -13.96 -11.77 -23.30
CA PRO A 62 -14.92 -11.85 -24.40
C PRO A 62 -14.35 -11.35 -25.74
N LEU A 63 -13.36 -10.46 -25.72
CA LEU A 63 -12.72 -9.88 -26.91
C LEU A 63 -11.71 -10.86 -27.50
N ARG A 64 -10.80 -11.37 -26.65
CA ARG A 64 -9.73 -12.30 -27.06
C ARG A 64 -10.18 -13.75 -27.14
N LYS A 65 -11.37 -14.07 -26.59
CA LYS A 65 -11.94 -15.43 -26.50
C LYS A 65 -11.04 -16.43 -25.75
N VAL A 66 -10.24 -15.93 -24.80
CA VAL A 66 -9.35 -16.72 -23.94
C VAL A 66 -9.87 -16.77 -22.51
N TYR A 67 -9.33 -17.69 -21.72
CA TYR A 67 -9.54 -17.80 -20.29
C TYR A 67 -8.29 -17.33 -19.55
N CYS A 68 -8.49 -16.54 -18.49
CA CYS A 68 -7.46 -16.05 -17.60
C CYS A 68 -7.81 -16.45 -16.15
N LEU A 69 -6.86 -16.36 -15.21
CA LEU A 69 -7.16 -16.55 -13.80
C LEU A 69 -8.25 -15.59 -13.32
N GLY A 70 -9.20 -16.06 -12.52
CA GLY A 70 -10.23 -15.23 -11.91
C GLY A 70 -9.72 -14.56 -10.63
N PHE A 71 -10.38 -13.48 -10.22
CA PHE A 71 -9.96 -12.69 -9.04
C PHE A 71 -10.03 -13.48 -7.73
N ARG A 72 -10.83 -14.55 -7.66
CA ARG A 72 -10.87 -15.41 -6.46
C ARG A 72 -9.53 -16.06 -6.15
N CYS A 73 -8.71 -16.36 -7.16
CA CYS A 73 -7.36 -16.87 -6.93
C CYS A 73 -6.49 -15.86 -6.16
N PHE A 74 -6.64 -14.56 -6.46
CA PHE A 74 -5.99 -13.48 -5.72
C PHE A 74 -6.57 -13.31 -4.32
N GLU A 75 -7.90 -13.39 -4.16
CA GLU A 75 -8.55 -13.33 -2.85
C GLU A 75 -8.10 -14.47 -1.93
N MET A 76 -8.02 -15.69 -2.46
CA MET A 76 -7.54 -16.86 -1.72
C MET A 76 -6.07 -16.74 -1.35
N ALA A 77 -5.22 -16.24 -2.26
CA ALA A 77 -3.84 -15.90 -1.92
C ALA A 77 -3.81 -14.87 -0.76
N ARG A 78 -4.58 -13.78 -0.86
CA ARG A 78 -4.64 -12.75 0.18
C ARG A 78 -5.13 -13.27 1.54
N GLN A 79 -6.10 -14.18 1.57
CA GLN A 79 -6.62 -14.77 2.80
C GLN A 79 -5.66 -15.80 3.40
N ALA A 80 -4.96 -16.58 2.56
CA ALA A 80 -3.99 -17.56 3.02
C ALA A 80 -2.71 -16.91 3.57
N TYR A 81 -2.37 -15.71 3.09
CA TYR A 81 -1.19 -14.97 3.53
C TYR A 81 -1.58 -13.91 4.57
N ALA A 82 -1.23 -14.13 5.85
CA ALA A 82 -1.11 -13.09 6.88
C ALA A 82 0.18 -12.24 6.71
N MET A 83 0.65 -12.08 5.47
CA MET A 83 1.90 -11.42 5.07
C MET A 83 1.77 -10.11 4.26
N PRO A 84 0.59 -9.46 4.04
CA PRO A 84 0.54 -8.12 3.45
C PRO A 84 1.48 -7.13 4.13
N ASP A 85 1.61 -7.24 5.46
CA ASP A 85 2.49 -6.38 6.26
C ASP A 85 3.98 -6.62 5.95
N LEU A 86 4.38 -7.86 5.70
CA LEU A 86 5.77 -8.19 5.34
C LEU A 86 6.14 -7.62 3.96
N VAL A 87 5.26 -7.79 2.97
CA VAL A 87 5.48 -7.23 1.63
C VAL A 87 5.48 -5.70 1.67
N ALA A 88 4.52 -5.10 2.39
CA ALA A 88 4.44 -3.66 2.55
C ALA A 88 5.67 -3.08 3.25
N ALA A 89 6.12 -3.70 4.36
CA ALA A 89 7.31 -3.28 5.11
C ALA A 89 8.59 -3.43 4.28
N ALA A 90 8.70 -4.50 3.47
CA ALA A 90 9.88 -4.75 2.65
C ALA A 90 9.94 -3.88 1.38
N ALA A 91 8.80 -3.42 0.86
CA ALA A 91 8.72 -2.76 -0.44
C ALA A 91 9.65 -1.55 -0.56
N TYR A 92 9.80 -0.75 0.50
CA TYR A 92 10.70 0.40 0.52
C TYR A 92 12.17 -0.02 0.48
N GLU A 93 12.56 -0.94 1.35
CA GLU A 93 13.95 -1.41 1.49
C GLU A 93 14.43 -2.14 0.24
N LEU A 94 13.56 -2.93 -0.40
CA LEU A 94 13.86 -3.57 -1.70
C LEU A 94 14.19 -2.53 -2.77
N ARG A 95 13.42 -1.43 -2.86
CA ARG A 95 13.70 -0.35 -3.82
C ARG A 95 15.00 0.37 -3.51
N LEU A 96 15.27 0.69 -2.24
CA LEU A 96 16.53 1.31 -1.84
C LEU A 96 17.74 0.45 -2.21
N LEU A 97 17.68 -0.84 -1.90
CA LEU A 97 18.74 -1.79 -2.28
C LEU A 97 18.87 -1.90 -3.80
N ARG A 98 17.78 -1.89 -4.55
CA ARG A 98 17.82 -1.87 -6.03
C ARG A 98 18.48 -0.60 -6.53
N ASP A 99 18.12 0.56 -6.01
CA ASP A 99 18.65 1.85 -6.47
C ASP A 99 20.12 2.02 -6.08
N LEU A 100 20.52 1.51 -4.90
CA LEU A 100 21.91 1.47 -4.44
C LEU A 100 22.79 0.56 -5.31
N THR A 101 22.26 -0.59 -5.74
CA THR A 101 23.06 -1.64 -6.38
C THR A 101 22.91 -1.71 -7.90
N GLY A 102 21.81 -1.21 -8.45
CA GLY A 102 21.38 -1.44 -9.82
C GLY A 102 20.88 -2.87 -10.11
N GLU A 103 20.98 -3.80 -9.15
CA GLU A 103 20.64 -5.22 -9.32
C GLU A 103 19.22 -5.53 -8.84
N THR A 104 18.69 -6.70 -9.22
CA THR A 104 17.32 -7.10 -8.84
C THR A 104 17.26 -7.48 -7.36
N THR A 105 16.23 -7.03 -6.66
CA THR A 105 16.01 -7.39 -5.25
C THR A 105 14.76 -8.22 -5.07
N TYR A 106 14.76 -9.10 -4.07
CA TYR A 106 13.69 -10.04 -3.78
C TYR A 106 13.35 -10.05 -2.30
N LEU A 107 12.07 -10.24 -1.98
CA LEU A 107 11.60 -10.73 -0.69
C LEU A 107 11.12 -12.16 -0.87
N ALA A 108 11.45 -13.03 0.07
CA ALA A 108 10.91 -14.37 0.15
C ALA A 108 10.53 -14.76 1.57
N ALA A 109 9.62 -15.73 1.67
CA ALA A 109 9.29 -16.41 2.91
C ALA A 109 9.59 -17.90 2.80
N LEU A 110 9.65 -18.54 3.96
CA LEU A 110 9.69 -20.00 4.05
C LEU A 110 8.29 -20.56 3.90
N ASP A 111 8.13 -21.53 3.00
CA ASP A 111 6.94 -22.37 2.93
C ASP A 111 7.35 -23.85 2.95
N GLY A 112 7.05 -24.52 4.06
CA GLY A 112 7.52 -25.87 4.32
C GLY A 112 9.05 -25.97 4.28
N ARG A 113 9.59 -26.57 3.20
CA ARG A 113 11.04 -26.80 2.99
C ARG A 113 11.62 -26.00 1.82
N GLU A 114 10.89 -25.03 1.32
CA GLU A 114 11.26 -24.21 0.18
C GLU A 114 11.18 -22.73 0.54
N VAL A 115 11.98 -21.90 -0.14
CA VAL A 115 11.75 -20.46 -0.17
C VAL A 115 10.83 -20.11 -1.32
N ILE A 116 9.82 -19.29 -1.06
CA ILE A 116 8.90 -18.76 -2.06
C ILE A 116 9.10 -17.25 -2.21
N SER A 117 9.31 -16.79 -3.45
CA SER A 117 9.48 -15.36 -3.74
C SER A 117 8.13 -14.65 -3.65
N LEU A 118 8.03 -13.66 -2.75
CA LEU A 118 6.82 -12.90 -2.49
C LEU A 118 6.78 -11.56 -3.23
N GLU A 119 7.91 -10.88 -3.35
CA GLU A 119 8.01 -9.55 -3.98
C GLU A 119 9.36 -9.40 -4.71
N ARG A 120 9.37 -8.56 -5.76
CA ARG A 120 10.55 -8.34 -6.61
C ARG A 120 10.63 -6.90 -7.07
N CYS A 121 11.80 -6.27 -6.92
CA CYS A 121 12.11 -5.02 -7.59
C CYS A 121 13.14 -5.28 -8.70
N ASP A 122 12.71 -5.12 -9.96
CA ASP A 122 13.56 -5.31 -11.14
C ASP A 122 14.76 -4.35 -11.14
N GLY A 123 15.96 -4.90 -11.33
CA GLY A 123 17.20 -4.12 -11.49
C GLY A 123 17.19 -3.27 -12.76
N ALA A 124 18.04 -2.24 -12.79
CA ALA A 124 18.10 -1.27 -13.89
C ALA A 124 18.77 -1.83 -15.17
N HIS A 125 19.40 -3.00 -15.07
CA HIS A 125 20.15 -3.61 -16.18
C HIS A 125 19.27 -4.46 -17.11
N SER A 126 19.61 -4.46 -18.40
CA SER A 126 18.96 -5.29 -19.42
C SER A 126 19.17 -6.79 -19.14
N GLN A 127 20.39 -7.18 -18.79
CA GLN A 127 20.72 -8.50 -18.25
C GLN A 127 20.71 -8.46 -16.73
N ARG A 128 19.63 -8.98 -16.13
CA ARG A 128 19.38 -9.00 -14.69
C ARG A 128 18.86 -10.37 -14.25
N SER A 129 18.88 -10.62 -12.94
CA SER A 129 18.16 -11.77 -12.40
C SER A 129 16.66 -11.59 -12.65
N ALA A 130 16.01 -12.64 -13.15
CA ALA A 130 14.62 -12.60 -13.62
C ALA A 130 13.74 -13.71 -13.00
N ALA A 131 14.13 -14.22 -11.82
CA ALA A 131 13.32 -15.18 -11.07
C ALA A 131 11.87 -14.68 -10.90
N ALA A 132 10.90 -15.59 -11.03
CA ALA A 132 9.48 -15.27 -11.04
C ALA A 132 8.92 -15.15 -9.62
N LEU A 133 7.89 -14.32 -9.44
CA LEU A 133 7.13 -14.31 -8.19
C LEU A 133 6.38 -15.64 -8.04
N GLY A 134 6.28 -16.15 -6.81
CA GLY A 134 5.73 -17.47 -6.51
C GLY A 134 6.65 -18.65 -6.86
N GLU A 135 7.82 -18.41 -7.46
CA GLU A 135 8.81 -19.46 -7.72
C GLU A 135 9.35 -20.03 -6.40
N ARG A 136 9.37 -21.36 -6.31
CA ARG A 136 9.88 -22.13 -5.17
C ARG A 136 11.30 -22.58 -5.42
N LYS A 137 12.18 -22.41 -4.43
CA LYS A 137 13.58 -22.84 -4.51
C LYS A 137 14.01 -23.60 -3.25
N PRO A 138 14.97 -24.53 -3.36
CA PRO A 138 15.51 -25.22 -2.18
C PRO A 138 16.17 -24.23 -1.22
N VAL A 139 15.86 -24.37 0.07
CA VAL A 139 16.33 -23.44 1.11
C VAL A 139 17.85 -23.52 1.31
N HIS A 140 18.46 -24.69 1.13
CA HIS A 140 19.86 -24.93 1.49
C HIS A 140 20.89 -24.24 0.61
N CYS A 141 20.52 -23.85 -0.61
CA CYS A 141 21.44 -23.32 -1.62
C CYS A 141 21.09 -21.92 -2.11
N THR A 142 20.07 -21.28 -1.52
CA THR A 142 19.73 -19.88 -1.82
C THR A 142 20.28 -18.97 -0.73
N SER A 143 20.62 -17.72 -1.07
CA SER A 143 21.01 -16.73 -0.05
C SER A 143 19.88 -16.50 0.94
N GLN A 144 18.64 -16.34 0.44
CA GLN A 144 17.44 -16.17 1.27
C GLN A 144 17.22 -17.36 2.22
N GLY A 145 17.31 -18.58 1.71
CA GLY A 145 17.08 -19.77 2.51
C GLY A 145 18.16 -20.00 3.56
N LYS A 146 19.43 -19.82 3.21
CA LYS A 146 20.52 -19.87 4.20
C LYS A 146 20.40 -18.78 5.25
N ALA A 147 20.00 -17.57 4.86
CA ALA A 147 19.72 -16.48 5.80
C ALA A 147 18.60 -16.86 6.79
N ILE A 148 17.46 -17.35 6.29
CA ILE A 148 16.34 -17.83 7.11
C ILE A 148 16.79 -18.93 8.08
N LEU A 149 17.45 -19.98 7.57
CA LEU A 149 17.92 -21.10 8.41
C LEU A 149 18.91 -20.63 9.49
N SER A 150 19.79 -19.68 9.18
CA SER A 150 20.79 -19.18 10.14
C SER A 150 20.16 -18.45 11.34
N ALA A 151 18.99 -17.83 11.12
CA ALA A 151 18.26 -17.06 12.13
C ALA A 151 17.24 -17.88 12.94
N MET A 152 16.89 -19.09 12.49
CA MET A 152 15.99 -19.97 13.22
C MET A 152 16.55 -20.38 14.60
N PRO A 153 15.66 -20.77 15.54
CA PRO A 153 16.04 -21.50 16.74
C PRO A 153 16.85 -22.75 16.40
N ASP A 154 17.87 -23.04 17.20
CA ASP A 154 18.82 -24.11 16.89
C ASP A 154 18.11 -25.47 16.70
N ALA A 155 17.16 -25.82 17.57
CA ALA A 155 16.42 -27.08 17.47
C ALA A 155 15.64 -27.23 16.15
N GLU A 156 14.99 -26.16 15.69
CA GLU A 156 14.24 -26.14 14.42
C GLU A 156 15.19 -26.24 13.23
N ARG A 157 16.28 -25.47 13.23
CA ARG A 157 17.31 -25.52 12.19
C ARG A 157 17.93 -26.91 12.06
N GLU A 158 18.31 -27.53 13.19
CA GLU A 158 18.90 -28.87 13.20
C GLU A 158 17.91 -29.92 12.67
N SER A 159 16.65 -29.84 13.08
CA SER A 159 15.60 -30.71 12.54
C SER A 159 15.41 -30.52 11.04
N PHE A 160 15.43 -29.26 10.57
CA PHE A 160 15.28 -28.93 9.16
C PHE A 160 16.42 -29.54 8.34
N VAL A 161 17.68 -29.29 8.72
CA VAL A 161 18.89 -29.72 7.98
C VAL A 161 19.04 -31.24 7.98
N ARG A 162 18.74 -31.91 9.11
CA ARG A 162 18.78 -33.37 9.20
C ARG A 162 17.91 -34.01 8.12
N ASP A 163 16.68 -33.52 8.00
CA ASP A 163 15.65 -34.12 7.16
C ASP A 163 15.62 -33.55 5.72
N ALA A 164 16.44 -32.53 5.42
CA ALA A 164 16.47 -31.89 4.11
C ALA A 164 17.14 -32.78 3.04
N VAL A 165 16.57 -32.77 1.84
CA VAL A 165 17.17 -33.34 0.64
C VAL A 165 18.05 -32.27 -0.02
N LEU A 166 19.36 -32.40 0.12
CA LEU A 166 20.33 -31.44 -0.43
C LEU A 166 20.64 -31.77 -1.89
N LYS A 167 19.69 -31.47 -2.78
CA LYS A 167 19.84 -31.68 -4.23
C LYS A 167 20.94 -30.77 -4.79
N ALA A 168 21.85 -31.34 -5.58
CA ALA A 168 22.81 -30.57 -6.36
C ALA A 168 22.11 -29.92 -7.57
N LEU A 169 22.24 -28.59 -7.72
CA LEU A 169 21.74 -27.84 -8.87
C LEU A 169 22.89 -27.37 -9.78
N THR A 170 24.04 -27.11 -9.18
CA THR A 170 25.32 -26.81 -9.84
C THR A 170 26.44 -27.61 -9.16
N PRO A 171 27.64 -27.65 -9.74
CA PRO A 171 28.82 -28.22 -9.07
C PRO A 171 29.21 -27.49 -7.77
N LEU A 172 28.70 -26.28 -7.54
CA LEU A 172 29.02 -25.44 -6.39
C LEU A 172 27.99 -25.56 -5.27
N THR A 173 26.82 -26.15 -5.53
CA THR A 173 25.76 -26.37 -4.55
C THR A 173 26.28 -27.13 -3.32
N ILE A 174 26.05 -26.59 -2.12
CA ILE A 174 26.39 -27.29 -0.88
C ILE A 174 25.46 -28.51 -0.69
N THR A 175 25.99 -29.72 -0.84
CA THR A 175 25.24 -30.98 -0.63
C THR A 175 25.70 -31.78 0.60
N ASP A 176 26.78 -31.35 1.25
CA ASP A 176 27.27 -31.91 2.51
C ASP A 176 26.65 -31.17 3.70
N ARG A 177 25.99 -31.92 4.60
CA ARG A 177 25.31 -31.35 5.77
C ARG A 177 26.29 -30.62 6.69
N ARG A 178 27.48 -31.17 6.92
CA ARG A 178 28.48 -30.55 7.80
C ARG A 178 28.95 -29.21 7.24
N ARG A 179 29.19 -29.13 5.93
CA ARG A 179 29.49 -27.87 5.22
C ARG A 179 28.33 -26.89 5.30
N LEU A 180 27.08 -27.35 5.17
CA LEU A 180 25.91 -26.50 5.34
C LEU A 180 25.83 -25.92 6.76
N HIS A 181 26.01 -26.72 7.81
CA HIS A 181 26.05 -26.22 9.19
C HIS A 181 27.15 -25.17 9.38
N ALA A 182 28.34 -25.39 8.82
CA ALA A 182 29.42 -24.42 8.91
C ALA A 182 29.05 -23.09 8.23
N GLU A 183 28.47 -23.15 7.03
CA GLU A 183 28.02 -21.97 6.29
C GLU A 183 26.89 -21.22 7.02
N LEU A 184 25.95 -21.93 7.65
CA LEU A 184 24.90 -21.34 8.46
C LEU A 184 25.46 -20.65 9.72
N GLY A 185 26.50 -21.22 10.33
CA GLY A 185 27.22 -20.59 11.46
C GLY A 185 27.93 -19.29 11.05
N ILE A 186 28.60 -19.29 9.90
CA ILE A 186 29.21 -18.08 9.31
C ILE A 186 28.14 -17.03 9.03
N THR A 187 27.05 -17.45 8.37
CA THR A 187 25.91 -16.60 8.02
C THR A 187 25.29 -15.94 9.26
N ARG A 188 25.05 -16.73 10.31
CA ARG A 188 24.52 -16.23 11.59
C ARG A 188 25.44 -15.18 12.21
N THR A 189 26.75 -15.39 12.15
CA THR A 189 27.75 -14.49 12.74
C THR A 189 27.85 -13.17 11.98
N ARG A 190 27.84 -13.20 10.65
CA ARG A 190 27.96 -11.99 9.80
C ARG A 190 26.63 -11.28 9.51
N GLY A 191 25.50 -11.92 9.79
CA GLY A 191 24.16 -11.35 9.61
C GLY A 191 23.58 -11.42 8.19
N TYR A 192 24.30 -12.04 7.25
CA TYR A 192 23.86 -12.22 5.86
C TYR A 192 24.43 -13.52 5.26
N ALA A 193 23.79 -14.03 4.21
CA ALA A 193 24.15 -15.23 3.46
C ALA A 193 24.52 -14.86 2.03
N ILE A 194 25.42 -15.64 1.43
CA ILE A 194 25.79 -15.51 0.02
C ILE A 194 25.42 -16.81 -0.69
N ASP A 195 24.74 -16.74 -1.82
CA ASP A 195 24.65 -17.80 -2.82
C ASP A 195 25.70 -17.50 -3.89
N ASP A 196 26.72 -18.35 -3.94
CA ASP A 196 27.87 -18.21 -4.83
C ASP A 196 27.75 -19.20 -6.00
N GLU A 197 26.81 -18.91 -6.91
CA GLU A 197 26.52 -19.74 -8.09
C GLU A 197 26.03 -21.16 -7.73
N GLU A 198 25.36 -21.30 -6.58
CA GLU A 198 24.90 -22.58 -6.04
C GLU A 198 23.61 -23.04 -6.69
N ILE A 199 22.77 -22.13 -7.17
CA ILE A 199 21.52 -22.46 -7.89
C ILE A 199 21.70 -22.43 -9.41
N VAL A 200 22.41 -21.43 -9.92
CA VAL A 200 22.57 -21.13 -11.34
C VAL A 200 23.96 -20.58 -11.54
N LEU A 201 24.74 -21.21 -12.42
CA LEU A 201 26.07 -20.73 -12.79
C LEU A 201 25.99 -19.33 -13.41
N GLY A 202 26.92 -18.46 -13.05
CA GLY A 202 26.96 -17.07 -13.49
C GLY A 202 26.00 -16.12 -12.76
N VAL A 203 25.30 -16.57 -11.71
CA VAL A 203 24.43 -15.73 -10.88
C VAL A 203 24.87 -15.83 -9.43
N ARG A 204 24.96 -14.68 -8.75
CA ARG A 204 25.23 -14.63 -7.31
C ARG A 204 24.17 -13.81 -6.60
N CYS A 205 23.95 -14.15 -5.34
CA CYS A 205 22.99 -13.46 -4.50
C CYS A 205 23.56 -13.21 -3.11
N VAL A 206 23.19 -12.09 -2.49
CA VAL A 206 23.40 -11.84 -1.05
C VAL A 206 22.07 -11.57 -0.39
N GLY A 207 21.80 -12.16 0.77
CA GLY A 207 20.50 -12.07 1.43
C GLY A 207 20.62 -12.05 2.95
N ALA A 208 19.64 -11.48 3.62
CA ALA A 208 19.62 -11.39 5.08
C ALA A 208 18.22 -11.68 5.63
N PRO A 209 18.13 -12.27 6.85
CA PRO A 209 16.87 -12.68 7.42
C PRO A 209 16.09 -11.45 7.92
N VAL A 210 14.78 -11.45 7.67
CA VAL A 210 13.84 -10.51 8.28
C VAL A 210 13.32 -11.16 9.56
N ILE A 211 13.68 -10.58 10.69
CA ILE A 211 13.31 -11.04 12.03
C ILE A 211 12.42 -9.96 12.64
N ASP A 212 11.22 -10.33 13.08
CA ASP A 212 10.30 -9.37 13.70
C ASP A 212 10.70 -9.02 15.14
N SER A 213 9.95 -8.07 15.71
CA SER A 213 10.14 -7.62 17.10
C SER A 213 9.99 -8.71 18.16
N ALA A 214 9.32 -9.84 17.85
CA ALA A 214 9.21 -11.01 18.72
C ALA A 214 10.35 -12.03 18.52
N GLY A 215 11.33 -11.72 17.67
CA GLY A 215 12.43 -12.62 17.35
C GLY A 215 12.05 -13.75 16.39
N GLN A 216 10.88 -13.68 15.74
CA GLN A 216 10.44 -14.69 14.78
C GLN A 216 10.97 -14.37 13.37
N VAL A 217 11.46 -15.39 12.67
CA VAL A 217 11.92 -15.24 11.28
C VAL A 217 10.70 -15.18 10.37
N ARG A 218 10.46 -14.02 9.75
CA ARG A 218 9.31 -13.79 8.86
C ARG A 218 9.64 -14.05 7.39
N GLY A 219 10.92 -14.00 7.03
CA GLY A 219 11.40 -14.23 5.68
C GLY A 219 12.84 -13.78 5.50
N ALA A 220 13.22 -13.44 4.27
CA ALA A 220 14.50 -12.83 3.95
C ALA A 220 14.37 -11.90 2.75
N ILE A 221 15.21 -10.84 2.74
CA ILE A 221 15.42 -10.01 1.56
C ILE A 221 16.77 -10.35 0.93
N SER A 222 16.91 -10.12 -0.38
CA SER A 222 18.16 -10.37 -1.09
C SER A 222 18.35 -9.50 -2.31
N VAL A 223 19.61 -9.31 -2.69
CA VAL A 223 20.06 -8.73 -3.97
C VAL A 223 20.63 -9.85 -4.84
N ALA A 224 20.27 -9.90 -6.11
CA ALA A 224 20.70 -10.92 -7.06
C ALA A 224 21.02 -10.36 -8.45
N GLY A 225 22.07 -10.88 -9.06
CA GLY A 225 22.56 -10.41 -10.35
C GLY A 225 23.70 -11.28 -10.91
N PRO A 226 24.20 -10.96 -12.10
CA PRO A 226 25.27 -11.71 -12.74
C PRO A 226 26.56 -11.69 -11.92
N ALA A 227 27.21 -12.85 -11.80
CA ALA A 227 28.42 -13.05 -10.99
C ALA A 227 29.59 -12.14 -11.37
N TYR A 228 29.65 -11.69 -12.64
CA TYR A 228 30.66 -10.75 -13.11
C TYR A 228 30.46 -9.30 -12.62
N ARG A 229 29.23 -8.92 -12.22
CA ARG A 229 28.94 -7.62 -11.59
C ARG A 229 28.86 -7.73 -10.08
N LEU A 230 28.32 -8.85 -9.58
CA LEU A 230 28.30 -9.18 -8.16
C LEU A 230 29.51 -10.05 -7.83
N THR A 231 30.71 -9.47 -7.87
CA THR A 231 31.92 -10.16 -7.44
C THR A 231 31.85 -10.49 -5.95
N ARG A 232 32.69 -11.41 -5.49
CA ARG A 232 32.74 -11.76 -4.07
C ARG A 232 33.06 -10.56 -3.19
N GLU A 233 34.01 -9.69 -3.59
CA GLU A 233 34.30 -8.47 -2.81
C GLU A 233 33.08 -7.55 -2.75
N ARG A 234 32.34 -7.41 -3.86
CA ARG A 234 31.12 -6.59 -3.88
C ARG A 234 30.03 -7.18 -2.98
N LEU A 235 29.87 -8.49 -2.93
CA LEU A 235 28.89 -9.14 -2.05
C LEU A 235 29.26 -8.96 -0.57
N GLU A 236 30.54 -8.99 -0.22
CA GLU A 236 31.03 -8.73 1.14
C GLU A 236 30.76 -7.28 1.57
N LEU A 237 30.82 -6.32 0.64
CA LEU A 237 30.42 -4.91 0.88
C LEU A 237 28.90 -4.73 0.96
N LEU A 238 28.13 -5.45 0.15
CA LEU A 238 26.66 -5.33 0.12
C LEU A 238 25.97 -6.07 1.25
N GLY A 239 26.57 -7.13 1.78
CA GLY A 239 25.99 -7.95 2.85
C GLY A 239 25.51 -7.16 4.06
N PRO A 240 26.34 -6.27 4.65
CA PRO A 240 25.92 -5.41 5.75
C PRO A 240 24.74 -4.49 5.41
N GLU A 241 24.70 -3.91 4.20
CA GLU A 241 23.59 -3.06 3.75
C GLU A 241 22.28 -3.85 3.64
N VAL A 242 22.35 -5.07 3.12
CA VAL A 242 21.19 -5.98 3.04
C VAL A 242 20.73 -6.42 4.43
N ALA A 243 21.66 -6.67 5.36
CA ALA A 243 21.34 -7.01 6.74
C ALA A 243 20.68 -5.85 7.51
N GLU A 244 21.17 -4.63 7.31
CA GLU A 244 20.58 -3.42 7.87
C GLU A 244 19.16 -3.19 7.33
N ALA A 245 18.99 -3.30 6.02
CA ALA A 245 17.69 -3.22 5.37
C ALA A 245 16.72 -4.27 5.93
N ALA A 246 17.15 -5.53 6.07
CA ALA A 246 16.33 -6.60 6.63
C ALA A 246 15.91 -6.31 8.08
N ARG A 247 16.79 -5.69 8.87
CA ARG A 247 16.49 -5.25 10.24
C ARG A 247 15.45 -4.14 10.28
N ARG A 248 15.54 -3.16 9.38
CA ARG A 248 14.53 -2.09 9.25
C ARG A 248 13.17 -2.65 8.82
N VAL A 249 13.13 -3.64 7.94
CA VAL A 249 11.89 -4.37 7.62
C VAL A 249 11.35 -5.07 8.87
N GLY A 250 12.21 -5.82 9.57
CA GLY A 250 11.83 -6.54 10.79
C GLY A 250 11.26 -5.65 11.90
N ALA A 251 11.84 -4.47 12.09
CA ALA A 251 11.39 -3.49 13.09
C ALA A 251 9.99 -2.91 12.78
N GLN A 252 9.56 -2.91 11.51
CA GLN A 252 8.21 -2.50 11.11
C GLN A 252 7.17 -3.59 11.40
N LEU A 253 7.58 -4.83 11.66
CA LEU A 253 6.71 -5.95 11.93
C LEU A 253 6.47 -6.05 13.45
N GLN A 254 5.34 -5.50 13.90
CA GLN A 254 4.87 -5.62 15.28
C GLN A 254 4.15 -6.95 15.51
N THR A 255 4.29 -7.47 16.73
CA THR A 255 3.63 -8.70 17.18
C THR A 255 2.13 -8.46 17.36
N GLN A 256 1.27 -9.14 16.59
CA GLN A 256 0.02 -9.63 17.16
C GLN A 256 0.38 -10.87 17.99
N ALA A 257 0.75 -10.67 19.25
CA ALA A 257 0.88 -11.77 20.17
C ALA A 257 -0.54 -12.33 20.39
N ALA A 258 -0.71 -13.62 20.15
CA ALA A 258 -1.86 -14.36 20.59
C ALA A 258 -1.88 -14.37 22.13
N ASP A 259 -2.37 -13.28 22.72
CA ASP A 259 -2.67 -13.20 24.14
C ASP A 259 -4.10 -12.71 24.31
N THR A 260 -4.90 -13.60 24.89
CA THR A 260 -6.30 -13.39 25.23
C THR A 260 -6.38 -12.37 26.35
N LYS A 261 -6.53 -11.09 26.00
CA LYS A 261 -7.18 -10.07 26.83
C LYS A 261 -7.76 -8.98 25.93
N ALA A 262 -9.10 -8.96 25.86
CA ALA A 262 -9.86 -7.89 25.26
C ALA A 262 -9.45 -6.53 25.86
N GLY A 263 -8.87 -5.68 25.01
CA GLY A 263 -8.55 -4.28 25.28
C GLY A 263 -8.48 -3.55 23.94
N ALA A 264 -9.62 -2.96 23.55
CA ALA A 264 -9.87 -2.07 22.41
C ALA A 264 -9.03 -2.35 21.13
N GLU A 265 -9.54 -3.23 20.27
CA GLU A 265 -9.11 -3.28 18.86
C GLU A 265 -9.29 -1.90 18.21
N GLU A 266 -8.26 -1.38 17.54
CA GLU A 266 -8.35 -0.24 16.63
C GLU A 266 -9.34 -0.59 15.50
N SER A 267 -10.60 -0.27 15.72
CA SER A 267 -11.68 -0.66 14.81
C SER A 267 -11.91 0.44 13.78
N VAL A 268 -11.63 0.14 12.52
CA VAL A 268 -12.08 0.99 11.40
C VAL A 268 -13.54 0.65 11.13
N THR A 269 -14.43 1.62 11.34
CA THR A 269 -15.87 1.45 11.13
C THR A 269 -16.34 2.35 10.00
N ALA A 270 -17.21 1.83 9.12
CA ALA A 270 -17.83 2.65 8.08
C ALA A 270 -19.11 3.28 8.60
N VAL A 271 -19.25 4.59 8.39
CA VAL A 271 -20.50 5.30 8.69
C VAL A 271 -21.61 4.74 7.79
N PRO A 272 -22.77 4.35 8.36
CA PRO A 272 -23.93 3.94 7.57
C PRO A 272 -24.43 5.12 6.73
N GLY A 273 -24.69 4.86 5.44
CA GLY A 273 -25.18 5.91 4.54
C GLY A 273 -24.99 5.55 3.08
N ARG A 274 -25.33 6.50 2.20
CA ARG A 274 -25.02 6.42 0.78
C ARG A 274 -23.50 6.56 0.60
N TRP A 275 -22.94 5.81 -0.34
CA TRP A 275 -21.57 6.02 -0.76
C TRP A 275 -21.49 7.29 -1.62
N ALA A 276 -20.35 7.97 -1.56
CA ALA A 276 -19.92 8.98 -2.50
C ALA A 276 -19.13 8.32 -3.65
N PHE A 277 -19.20 8.88 -4.85
CA PHE A 277 -18.35 8.46 -5.96
C PHE A 277 -16.89 8.81 -5.69
N HIS A 278 -16.63 10.03 -5.20
CA HIS A 278 -15.32 10.48 -4.74
C HIS A 278 -15.50 11.36 -3.50
N GLY A 279 -15.39 10.78 -2.31
CA GLY A 279 -15.41 11.56 -1.07
C GLY A 279 -14.17 12.44 -0.97
N ALA A 280 -14.26 13.68 -0.49
CA ALA A 280 -13.10 14.54 -0.27
C ALA A 280 -13.40 15.69 0.71
N HIS A 281 -12.34 16.44 1.04
CA HIS A 281 -12.38 17.70 1.79
C HIS A 281 -13.10 17.63 3.14
N PRO A 282 -12.84 16.61 3.99
CA PRO A 282 -13.43 16.54 5.32
C PRO A 282 -12.98 17.72 6.18
N ILE A 283 -13.92 18.41 6.80
CA ILE A 283 -13.67 19.55 7.68
C ILE A 283 -14.45 19.40 8.97
N SER A 284 -13.68 19.43 10.05
CA SER A 284 -14.14 19.30 11.41
C SER A 284 -14.54 20.66 12.00
N MET A 285 -15.75 20.72 12.57
CA MET A 285 -16.36 21.89 13.21
C MET A 285 -16.87 21.55 14.62
N ASN A 286 -17.16 22.58 15.42
CA ASN A 286 -17.71 22.45 16.78
C ASN A 286 -16.88 21.51 17.67
N GLY A 287 -15.56 21.70 17.68
CA GLY A 287 -14.64 20.89 18.47
C GLY A 287 -14.53 19.43 18.02
N GLY A 288 -14.90 19.09 16.79
CA GLY A 288 -14.85 17.71 16.29
C GLY A 288 -16.19 16.99 16.26
N ARG A 289 -17.28 17.63 16.69
CA ARG A 289 -18.59 16.98 16.76
C ARG A 289 -19.34 16.95 15.43
N LYS A 290 -19.03 17.88 14.53
CA LYS A 290 -19.59 17.98 13.19
C LYS A 290 -18.49 17.81 12.17
N LEU A 291 -18.72 16.99 11.16
CA LEU A 291 -17.81 16.82 10.04
C LEU A 291 -18.53 17.09 8.72
N TRP A 292 -18.11 18.14 8.02
CA TRP A 292 -18.52 18.40 6.65
C TRP A 292 -17.60 17.66 5.68
N TRP A 293 -18.13 17.10 4.60
CA TRP A 293 -17.33 16.49 3.55
C TRP A 293 -18.12 16.52 2.22
N ALA A 294 -17.45 16.28 1.10
CA ALA A 294 -18.07 16.38 -0.22
C ALA A 294 -17.97 15.07 -1.01
N ASP A 295 -18.97 14.77 -1.83
CA ASP A 295 -18.78 13.96 -3.03
C ASP A 295 -18.44 14.91 -4.17
N VAL A 296 -17.23 14.87 -4.71
CA VAL A 296 -16.79 15.82 -5.74
C VAL A 296 -17.20 15.39 -7.15
N LEU A 297 -17.47 14.09 -7.37
CA LEU A 297 -17.84 13.57 -8.69
C LEU A 297 -19.36 13.61 -8.90
N ALA A 298 -20.14 13.41 -7.84
CA ALA A 298 -21.55 13.81 -7.80
C ALA A 298 -21.69 15.00 -6.84
N PRO A 299 -21.39 16.24 -7.29
CA PRO A 299 -21.13 17.39 -6.43
C PRO A 299 -22.23 17.60 -5.39
N SER A 300 -21.94 17.16 -4.17
CA SER A 300 -22.87 17.22 -3.06
C SER A 300 -22.12 17.43 -1.76
N LEU A 301 -22.71 18.23 -0.90
CA LEU A 301 -22.19 18.55 0.40
C LEU A 301 -22.88 17.69 1.44
N ARG A 302 -22.10 17.09 2.33
CA ARG A 302 -22.56 16.11 3.30
C ARG A 302 -22.12 16.52 4.70
N LEU A 303 -22.94 16.21 5.69
CA LEU A 303 -22.70 16.49 7.09
C LEU A 303 -22.83 15.18 7.87
N TYR A 304 -21.74 14.82 8.54
CA TYR A 304 -21.72 13.80 9.57
C TYR A 304 -21.85 14.44 10.95
N GLU A 305 -22.84 13.97 11.72
CA GLU A 305 -23.07 14.37 13.11
C GLU A 305 -23.76 13.22 13.87
N ASN A 306 -23.29 12.92 15.08
CA ASN A 306 -23.88 11.92 15.97
C ASN A 306 -24.07 10.52 15.34
N GLY A 307 -23.12 10.07 14.54
CA GLY A 307 -23.17 8.73 13.91
C GLY A 307 -23.95 8.67 12.59
N GLU A 308 -24.56 9.78 12.16
CA GLU A 308 -25.33 9.83 10.92
C GLU A 308 -24.65 10.72 9.88
N ASP A 309 -24.63 10.25 8.64
CA ASP A 309 -24.15 10.99 7.47
C ASP A 309 -25.32 11.38 6.57
N ARG A 310 -25.50 12.69 6.34
CA ARG A 310 -26.65 13.26 5.60
C ARG A 310 -26.18 14.15 4.46
N GLU A 311 -26.82 14.04 3.30
CA GLU A 311 -26.64 14.98 2.18
C GLU A 311 -27.39 16.28 2.50
N ILE A 312 -26.68 17.42 2.51
CA ILE A 312 -27.24 18.74 2.84
C ILE A 312 -27.74 19.44 1.59
N CYS A 313 -26.91 19.49 0.54
CA CYS A 313 -27.30 20.07 -0.74
C CYS A 313 -26.45 19.50 -1.89
N ARG A 314 -26.91 19.75 -3.12
CA ARG A 314 -26.15 19.48 -4.35
C ARG A 314 -25.66 20.78 -4.94
N VAL A 315 -24.51 20.70 -5.61
CA VAL A 315 -23.86 21.84 -6.26
C VAL A 315 -23.82 21.56 -7.76
N GLU A 316 -23.92 22.60 -8.58
CA GLU A 316 -23.97 22.44 -10.05
C GLU A 316 -22.58 22.28 -10.69
N ALA A 317 -21.51 22.46 -9.93
CA ALA A 317 -20.13 22.40 -10.40
C ALA A 317 -19.23 21.54 -9.48
N PRO A 318 -18.16 20.93 -10.02
CA PRO A 318 -17.22 20.13 -9.22
C PRO A 318 -16.62 20.94 -8.07
N ILE A 319 -16.68 20.35 -6.87
CA ILE A 319 -16.13 20.92 -5.64
C ILE A 319 -14.60 20.72 -5.66
N ILE A 320 -13.86 21.78 -5.38
CA ILE A 320 -12.39 21.84 -5.31
C ILE A 320 -11.91 21.85 -3.86
N GLY A 321 -12.74 22.34 -2.94
CA GLY A 321 -12.42 22.36 -1.52
C GLY A 321 -13.52 22.97 -0.68
N LEU A 322 -13.39 22.78 0.62
CA LEU A 322 -14.25 23.35 1.64
C LEU A 322 -13.38 24.23 2.56
N VAL A 323 -13.95 25.26 3.17
CA VAL A 323 -13.39 25.92 4.36
C VAL A 323 -14.49 26.22 5.36
N ARG A 324 -14.12 26.21 6.64
CA ARG A 324 -15.00 26.64 7.72
C ARG A 324 -15.37 28.11 7.58
N ASP A 325 -16.61 28.39 7.94
CA ASP A 325 -17.15 29.72 8.14
C ASP A 325 -17.99 29.74 9.44
N ALA A 326 -18.35 30.92 9.94
CA ALA A 326 -19.03 31.09 11.22
C ALA A 326 -20.36 30.32 11.32
N GLU A 327 -21.13 30.23 10.23
CA GLU A 327 -22.48 29.63 10.21
C GLU A 327 -22.56 28.31 9.41
N GLY A 328 -21.42 27.83 8.89
CA GLY A 328 -21.37 26.63 8.05
C GLY A 328 -20.04 26.47 7.35
N VAL A 329 -20.08 26.26 6.03
CA VAL A 329 -18.89 26.10 5.20
C VAL A 329 -18.98 26.95 3.95
N ILE A 330 -17.82 27.42 3.47
CA ILE A 330 -17.68 27.94 2.11
C ILE A 330 -17.29 26.77 1.22
N VAL A 331 -18.08 26.55 0.18
CA VAL A 331 -17.85 25.56 -0.85
C VAL A 331 -17.17 26.24 -2.03
N VAL A 332 -15.98 25.78 -2.36
CA VAL A 332 -15.22 26.24 -3.53
C VAL A 332 -15.43 25.25 -4.65
N HIS A 333 -15.94 25.72 -5.79
CA HIS A 333 -16.17 24.92 -6.98
C HIS A 333 -15.53 25.57 -8.22
N GLN A 334 -15.40 24.82 -9.31
CA GLN A 334 -14.73 25.29 -10.53
C GLN A 334 -15.29 26.60 -11.12
N SER A 335 -16.58 26.87 -10.87
CA SER A 335 -17.28 28.06 -11.39
C SER A 335 -17.42 29.21 -10.37
N GLY A 336 -16.94 29.06 -9.13
CA GLY A 336 -17.08 30.10 -8.11
C GLY A 336 -17.08 29.59 -6.67
N VAL A 337 -17.72 30.35 -5.79
CA VAL A 337 -17.86 30.04 -4.37
C VAL A 337 -19.25 30.35 -3.86
N GLN A 338 -19.67 29.56 -2.87
CA GLN A 338 -20.93 29.74 -2.19
C GLN A 338 -20.79 29.35 -0.72
N GLN A 339 -21.48 30.06 0.15
CA GLN A 339 -21.61 29.73 1.56
C GLN A 339 -22.81 28.81 1.73
N VAL A 340 -22.64 27.72 2.47
CA VAL A 340 -23.70 26.76 2.77
C VAL A 340 -23.78 26.58 4.28
N ASN A 341 -24.96 26.83 4.85
CA ASN A 341 -25.21 26.62 6.27
C ASN A 341 -25.68 25.18 6.55
N ALA A 342 -25.77 24.81 7.83
CA ALA A 342 -26.21 23.46 8.25
C ALA A 342 -27.64 23.09 7.79
N ASP A 343 -28.49 24.08 7.52
CA ASP A 343 -29.86 23.88 7.03
C ASP A 343 -29.94 23.78 5.49
N GLY A 344 -28.80 23.83 4.79
CA GLY A 344 -28.69 23.76 3.34
C GLY A 344 -29.03 25.05 2.61
N ARG A 345 -29.18 26.19 3.31
CA ARG A 345 -29.32 27.50 2.67
C ARG A 345 -28.00 27.90 2.03
N VAL A 346 -28.09 28.35 0.78
CA VAL A 346 -26.95 28.75 -0.03
C VAL A 346 -26.97 30.28 -0.18
N ALA A 347 -25.83 30.91 0.09
CA ALA A 347 -25.60 32.33 -0.17
C ALA A 347 -24.40 32.49 -1.11
N ALA A 348 -24.55 33.31 -2.14
CA ALA A 348 -23.44 33.62 -3.05
C ALA A 348 -22.44 34.56 -2.35
N LEU A 349 -21.15 34.29 -2.52
CA LEU A 349 -20.09 35.20 -2.11
C LEU A 349 -19.66 36.06 -3.31
N THR A 350 -19.41 37.34 -3.07
CA THR A 350 -19.15 38.33 -4.13
C THR A 350 -17.68 38.53 -4.45
N SER A 351 -16.75 38.14 -3.57
CA SER A 351 -15.31 38.23 -3.81
C SER A 351 -14.63 36.86 -3.68
N TRP A 352 -13.92 36.46 -4.73
CA TRP A 352 -13.10 35.25 -4.76
C TRP A 352 -11.91 35.43 -5.68
N ILE A 353 -10.91 34.55 -5.54
CA ILE A 353 -9.71 34.59 -6.36
C ILE A 353 -9.99 34.14 -7.79
N ASN A 354 -9.45 34.91 -8.75
CA ASN A 354 -9.34 34.50 -10.14
C ASN A 354 -8.08 33.64 -10.31
N GLY A 355 -8.25 32.32 -10.42
CA GLY A 355 -7.13 31.39 -10.64
C GLY A 355 -7.52 29.93 -10.47
N SER A 356 -6.66 29.04 -10.97
CA SER A 356 -6.82 27.59 -10.77
C SER A 356 -6.46 27.22 -9.34
N VAL A 357 -7.46 27.16 -8.45
CA VAL A 357 -7.28 26.72 -7.08
C VAL A 357 -6.98 25.22 -7.08
N LEU A 358 -5.90 24.82 -6.41
CA LEU A 358 -5.46 23.43 -6.29
C LEU A 358 -5.77 22.85 -4.91
N ALA A 359 -5.56 23.64 -3.86
CA ALA A 359 -5.84 23.27 -2.48
C ALA A 359 -6.10 24.52 -1.63
N LEU A 360 -6.84 24.35 -0.55
CA LEU A 360 -7.12 25.41 0.42
C LEU A 360 -7.31 24.83 1.82
N CYS A 361 -7.06 25.63 2.84
CA CYS A 361 -7.41 25.29 4.22
C CYS A 361 -7.65 26.55 5.06
N ASN A 362 -8.37 26.41 6.17
CA ASN A 362 -8.42 27.47 7.17
C ASN A 362 -7.06 27.63 7.85
N GLY A 363 -6.68 28.87 8.18
CA GLY A 363 -5.52 29.23 8.99
C GLY A 363 -5.90 29.67 10.40
N GLU A 364 -5.08 30.53 10.99
CA GLU A 364 -5.37 31.17 12.28
C GLU A 364 -6.57 32.13 12.17
N GLY A 365 -7.56 31.98 13.04
CA GLY A 365 -8.79 32.76 13.01
C GLY A 365 -9.63 32.50 11.75
N GLN A 366 -9.95 33.57 11.00
CA GLN A 366 -10.72 33.52 9.75
C GLN A 366 -9.83 33.54 8.49
N ALA A 367 -8.53 33.34 8.66
CA ALA A 367 -7.59 33.24 7.54
C ALA A 367 -7.93 32.04 6.64
N ILE A 368 -7.78 32.22 5.33
CA ILE A 368 -7.85 31.14 4.35
C ILE A 368 -6.53 31.12 3.59
N TRP A 369 -5.83 29.99 3.66
CA TRP A 369 -4.65 29.72 2.85
C TRP A 369 -5.08 29.05 1.56
N VAL A 370 -4.51 29.48 0.44
CA VAL A 370 -4.85 28.97 -0.89
C VAL A 370 -3.56 28.65 -1.65
N ALA A 371 -3.54 27.48 -2.28
CA ALA A 371 -2.57 27.11 -3.29
C ALA A 371 -3.20 27.24 -4.67
N CYS A 372 -2.60 28.02 -5.55
CA CYS A 372 -3.03 28.20 -6.94
C CYS A 372 -1.99 27.68 -7.91
N GLY A 373 -2.44 27.02 -8.98
CA GLY A 373 -1.58 26.53 -10.05
C GLY A 373 -0.93 27.66 -10.83
N LEU A 374 0.34 27.45 -11.22
CA LEU A 374 1.09 28.37 -12.07
C LEU A 374 1.17 27.86 -13.53
N PRO A 375 1.27 28.75 -14.54
CA PRO A 375 1.32 28.35 -15.96
C PRO A 375 2.48 27.42 -16.33
N GLU A 376 3.65 27.57 -15.69
CA GLU A 376 4.88 26.81 -16.01
C GLU A 376 5.01 25.48 -15.25
N SER A 377 3.91 24.96 -14.69
CA SER A 377 3.88 23.90 -13.67
C SER A 377 4.39 24.39 -12.30
N GLY A 378 3.63 24.09 -11.25
CA GLY A 378 3.95 24.53 -9.89
C GLY A 378 2.76 25.17 -9.17
N SER A 379 3.03 25.77 -8.01
CA SER A 379 2.00 26.39 -7.18
C SER A 379 2.49 27.66 -6.49
N ALA A 380 1.63 28.67 -6.42
CA ALA A 380 1.77 29.80 -5.51
C ALA A 380 0.87 29.58 -4.30
N ILE A 381 1.45 29.69 -3.09
CA ILE A 381 0.73 29.54 -1.83
C ILE A 381 0.67 30.91 -1.15
N GLY A 382 -0.51 31.32 -0.74
CA GLY A 382 -0.72 32.64 -0.14
C GLY A 382 -1.98 32.74 0.70
N LEU A 383 -2.12 33.90 1.35
CA LEU A 383 -3.30 34.24 2.14
C LEU A 383 -4.34 34.91 1.24
N LEU A 384 -5.58 34.43 1.27
CA LEU A 384 -6.69 35.06 0.57
C LEU A 384 -7.08 36.36 1.29
N ARG A 385 -7.11 37.47 0.55
CA ARG A 385 -7.55 38.78 1.03
C ARG A 385 -9.05 38.96 0.79
N ALA A 386 -9.66 39.87 1.54
CA ALA A 386 -11.10 40.16 1.46
C ALA A 386 -11.55 40.67 0.08
N ASP A 387 -10.63 41.31 -0.66
CA ASP A 387 -10.85 41.78 -2.03
C ASP A 387 -10.71 40.68 -3.10
N GLY A 388 -10.48 39.42 -2.69
CA GLY A 388 -10.28 38.29 -3.58
C GLY A 388 -8.85 38.14 -4.11
N THR A 389 -7.91 39.01 -3.72
CA THR A 389 -6.51 38.88 -4.14
C THR A 389 -5.76 37.85 -3.28
N LEU A 390 -4.71 37.24 -3.86
CA LEU A 390 -3.84 36.31 -3.16
C LEU A 390 -2.54 37.01 -2.75
N ASP A 391 -2.31 37.12 -1.46
CA ASP A 391 -1.03 37.54 -0.90
C ASP A 391 -0.07 36.36 -0.90
N VAL A 392 0.63 36.17 -2.02
CA VAL A 392 1.55 35.05 -2.26
C VAL A 392 2.76 35.13 -1.31
N ARG A 393 2.97 34.06 -0.55
CA ARG A 393 4.09 33.92 0.40
C ARG A 393 5.15 32.92 -0.08
N TRP A 394 4.73 31.86 -0.75
CA TRP A 394 5.66 30.84 -1.27
C TRP A 394 5.33 30.47 -2.71
N ARG A 395 6.36 30.05 -3.45
CA ARG A 395 6.25 29.42 -4.76
C ARG A 395 6.95 28.08 -4.73
N ILE A 396 6.24 27.04 -5.15
CA ILE A 396 6.72 25.66 -5.18
C ILE A 396 6.71 25.18 -6.63
N GLY A 397 7.78 24.51 -7.06
CA GLY A 397 7.96 24.02 -8.43
C GLY A 397 7.12 22.78 -8.80
N GLU A 398 6.14 22.41 -7.98
CA GLU A 398 5.24 21.28 -8.23
C GLU A 398 3.82 21.57 -7.70
N PRO A 399 2.77 20.93 -8.26
CA PRO A 399 1.40 21.12 -7.81
C PRO A 399 1.21 20.70 -6.36
N VAL A 400 0.53 21.55 -5.58
CA VAL A 400 0.08 21.23 -4.22
C VAL A 400 -1.20 20.41 -4.29
N GLN A 401 -1.20 19.24 -3.65
CA GLN A 401 -2.33 18.31 -3.58
C GLN A 401 -3.26 18.62 -2.40
N SER A 402 -2.71 18.99 -1.25
CA SER A 402 -3.49 19.36 -0.06
C SER A 402 -2.73 20.37 0.80
N LEU A 403 -3.50 21.17 1.55
CA LEU A 403 -3.01 22.10 2.55
C LEU A 403 -3.66 21.78 3.89
N ALA A 404 -2.89 21.91 4.97
CA ALA A 404 -3.43 21.85 6.32
C ALA A 404 -2.66 22.77 7.26
N TRP A 405 -3.38 23.43 8.15
CA TRP A 405 -2.83 24.33 9.16
C TRP A 405 -2.74 23.63 10.50
N ASP A 406 -1.53 23.57 11.07
CA ASP A 406 -1.33 23.18 12.46
C ASP A 406 -1.42 24.43 13.35
N ALA A 407 -2.51 24.52 14.11
CA ALA A 407 -2.74 25.63 15.02
C ALA A 407 -1.78 25.63 16.23
N SER A 408 -1.23 24.46 16.61
CA SER A 408 -0.33 24.35 17.75
C SER A 408 1.06 24.91 17.45
N GLU A 409 1.57 24.66 16.24
CA GLU A 409 2.88 25.13 15.79
C GLU A 409 2.79 26.40 14.90
N LYS A 410 1.58 26.91 14.68
CA LYS A 410 1.31 28.02 13.74
C LYS A 410 2.00 27.82 12.40
N THR A 411 1.97 26.59 11.88
CA THR A 411 2.71 26.17 10.70
C THR A 411 1.75 25.62 9.66
N LEU A 412 1.95 26.02 8.40
CA LEU A 412 1.21 25.48 7.26
C LEU A 412 1.98 24.28 6.69
N TYR A 413 1.26 23.20 6.40
CA TYR A 413 1.80 22.01 5.75
C TYR A 413 1.17 21.84 4.38
N ALA A 414 1.97 21.37 3.42
CA ALA A 414 1.50 21.09 2.07
C ALA A 414 1.97 19.70 1.62
N ALA A 415 1.06 18.89 1.07
CA ALA A 415 1.41 17.66 0.37
C ALA A 415 1.59 17.97 -1.12
N LEU A 416 2.70 17.51 -1.70
CA LEU A 416 3.09 17.80 -3.08
C LEU A 416 2.83 16.60 -3.98
N GLN A 417 2.17 16.84 -5.12
CA GLN A 417 1.64 15.78 -5.98
C GLN A 417 2.74 14.97 -6.69
N GLY A 418 3.77 15.65 -7.19
CA GLY A 418 4.80 15.04 -8.05
C GLY A 418 5.86 14.24 -7.27
N SER A 419 6.39 14.84 -6.21
CA SER A 419 7.42 14.25 -5.37
C SER A 419 6.88 13.33 -4.26
N GLY A 420 5.60 13.45 -3.90
CA GLY A 420 5.05 12.79 -2.71
C GLY A 420 5.60 13.36 -1.40
N SER A 421 6.15 14.58 -1.43
CA SER A 421 6.72 15.23 -0.26
C SER A 421 5.66 15.95 0.56
N ILE A 422 5.84 15.94 1.87
CA ILE A 422 5.17 16.86 2.78
C ILE A 422 6.18 17.96 3.13
N VAL A 423 5.78 19.22 2.96
CA VAL A 423 6.61 20.39 3.26
C VAL A 423 5.96 21.27 4.31
N MET A 424 6.80 21.95 5.09
CA MET A 424 6.45 22.90 6.14
C MET A 424 6.70 24.32 5.65
N LEU A 425 5.75 25.20 5.91
CA LEU A 425 5.71 26.59 5.49
C LEU A 425 5.36 27.43 6.72
N ARG A 426 6.33 28.15 7.28
CA ARG A 426 6.15 28.96 8.48
C ARG A 426 5.90 30.41 8.11
N PRO A 427 4.74 31.00 8.45
CA PRO A 427 4.48 32.41 8.17
C PRO A 427 5.58 33.31 8.75
N GLY A 428 6.11 34.20 7.90
CA GLY A 428 7.26 35.06 8.24
C GLY A 428 8.60 34.51 7.76
N GLU A 429 8.68 33.23 7.39
CA GLU A 429 9.86 32.61 6.76
C GLU A 429 9.62 32.40 5.27
N ASN A 430 10.62 32.72 4.44
CA ASN A 430 10.57 32.43 3.00
C ASN A 430 11.00 30.99 2.68
N ALA A 431 11.62 30.30 3.64
CA ALA A 431 12.13 28.95 3.44
C ALA A 431 11.00 27.92 3.39
N VAL A 432 11.09 26.98 2.45
CA VAL A 432 10.23 25.80 2.38
C VAL A 432 11.03 24.61 2.91
N ARG A 433 10.64 24.08 4.07
CA ARG A 433 11.34 22.92 4.67
C ARG A 433 10.63 21.64 4.26
N ARG A 434 11.35 20.71 3.65
CA ARG A 434 10.84 19.35 3.44
C ARG A 434 10.81 18.60 4.77
N LEU A 435 9.64 18.10 5.15
CA LEU A 435 9.46 17.26 6.32
C LEU A 435 9.84 15.80 5.98
N THR A 436 9.20 15.26 4.94
CA THR A 436 9.44 13.89 4.49
C THR A 436 9.06 13.75 3.01
N SER A 437 9.51 12.67 2.38
CA SER A 437 9.10 12.26 1.03
C SER A 437 8.63 10.81 1.07
N LEU A 438 7.36 10.59 0.79
CA LEU A 438 6.80 9.24 0.76
C LEU A 438 7.05 8.60 -0.62
N PRO A 439 7.49 7.33 -0.68
CA PRO A 439 7.76 6.65 -1.94
C PRO A 439 6.49 6.54 -2.79
N ARG A 440 6.61 6.76 -4.11
CA ARG A 440 5.48 6.67 -5.07
C ARG A 440 4.71 5.35 -5.01
N GLY A 441 5.37 4.25 -4.61
CA GLY A 441 4.76 2.92 -4.50
C GLY A 441 3.88 2.71 -3.26
N SER A 442 3.95 3.61 -2.27
CA SER A 442 3.09 3.55 -1.08
C SER A 442 1.68 4.10 -1.34
N GLY A 443 1.48 4.76 -2.49
CA GLY A 443 0.27 5.51 -2.83
C GLY A 443 0.52 7.02 -2.76
N ARG A 444 -0.26 7.80 -3.50
CA ARG A 444 -0.12 9.26 -3.52
C ARG A 444 -0.59 9.87 -2.21
N VAL A 445 0.27 10.66 -1.57
CA VAL A 445 -0.05 11.45 -0.37
C VAL A 445 -1.23 12.35 -0.65
N SER A 446 -2.28 12.25 0.16
CA SER A 446 -3.50 13.03 0.02
C SER A 446 -4.13 13.28 1.39
N GLY A 447 -4.57 14.50 1.63
CA GLY A 447 -5.08 14.91 2.93
C GLY A 447 -4.02 14.98 4.02
N LEU A 448 -4.25 15.87 4.98
CA LEU A 448 -3.39 16.07 6.13
C LEU A 448 -4.24 16.41 7.35
N ALA A 449 -4.02 15.74 8.48
CA ALA A 449 -4.61 16.10 9.76
C ALA A 449 -3.62 15.92 10.91
N PHE A 450 -3.85 16.64 12.00
CA PHE A 450 -2.93 16.68 13.14
C PHE A 450 -3.64 16.17 14.39
N ASP A 451 -3.08 15.14 15.03
CA ASP A 451 -3.60 14.68 16.32
C ASP A 451 -3.08 15.52 17.50
N ALA A 452 -3.66 15.32 18.69
CA ALA A 452 -3.32 16.08 19.89
C ALA A 452 -1.87 15.86 20.38
N GLN A 453 -1.22 14.77 19.96
CA GLN A 453 0.18 14.49 20.28
C GLN A 453 1.13 15.16 19.26
N GLY A 454 0.58 15.76 18.20
CA GLY A 454 1.30 16.38 17.09
C GLY A 454 1.76 15.39 16.03
N GLY A 455 1.16 14.21 15.96
CA GLY A 455 1.31 13.31 14.83
C GLY A 455 0.60 13.86 13.60
N ILE A 456 1.20 13.66 12.43
CA ILE A 456 0.67 14.11 11.15
C ILE A 456 0.13 12.90 10.41
N TRP A 457 -1.19 12.85 10.24
CA TRP A 457 -1.86 11.81 9.49
C TRP A 457 -1.98 12.19 8.03
N THR A 458 -1.85 11.21 7.13
CA THR A 458 -2.10 11.38 5.69
C THR A 458 -2.67 10.11 5.07
N ALA A 459 -3.49 10.26 4.03
CA ALA A 459 -4.03 9.15 3.26
C ALA A 459 -3.14 8.83 2.06
N LEU A 460 -3.16 7.57 1.66
CA LEU A 460 -2.45 7.08 0.49
C LEU A 460 -3.49 6.79 -0.60
N ALA A 461 -3.79 7.78 -1.44
CA ALA A 461 -4.95 7.81 -2.34
C ALA A 461 -4.99 6.76 -3.46
N ASP A 462 -3.87 6.10 -3.73
CA ASP A 462 -3.83 4.95 -4.65
C ASP A 462 -3.57 3.63 -3.89
N GLY A 463 -3.63 3.66 -2.56
CA GLY A 463 -3.38 2.54 -1.66
C GLY A 463 -4.61 2.14 -0.85
N TRP A 464 -4.36 1.47 0.27
CA TRP A 464 -5.38 0.91 1.18
C TRP A 464 -5.17 1.36 2.61
N SER A 465 -4.40 2.43 2.83
CA SER A 465 -3.95 2.77 4.17
C SER A 465 -3.94 4.27 4.39
N VAL A 466 -4.10 4.65 5.66
CA VAL A 466 -3.62 5.93 6.17
C VAL A 466 -2.36 5.67 6.98
N ILE A 467 -1.50 6.69 7.08
CA ILE A 467 -0.29 6.61 7.88
C ILE A 467 -0.22 7.80 8.82
N ARG A 468 0.48 7.59 9.93
CA ARG A 468 0.85 8.62 10.88
C ARG A 468 2.36 8.84 10.80
N LEU A 469 2.76 10.10 10.73
CA LEU A 469 4.13 10.54 10.81
C LEU A 469 4.36 11.25 12.14
N THR A 470 5.57 11.14 12.68
CA THR A 470 6.03 11.99 13.78
C THR A 470 6.19 13.43 13.30
N ARG A 471 6.33 14.37 14.25
CA ARG A 471 6.64 15.79 13.96
C ARG A 471 7.93 15.99 13.15
N ASP A 472 8.85 15.04 13.23
CA ASP A 472 10.12 15.07 12.48
C ASP A 472 10.02 14.35 11.12
N GLY A 473 8.84 13.88 10.74
CA GLY A 473 8.58 13.28 9.43
C GLY A 473 8.92 11.79 9.34
N GLN A 474 9.18 11.13 10.47
CA GLN A 474 9.40 9.69 10.52
C GLN A 474 8.07 8.94 10.51
N LEU A 475 8.02 7.78 9.85
CA LEU A 475 6.84 6.93 9.88
C LEU A 475 6.65 6.36 11.29
N ASP A 476 5.49 6.62 11.88
CA ASP A 476 5.13 6.18 13.22
C ASP A 476 4.12 5.04 13.20
N ARG A 477 3.07 5.16 12.36
CA ARG A 477 2.00 4.16 12.26
C ARG A 477 1.51 4.00 10.83
N VAL A 478 1.09 2.78 10.47
CA VAL A 478 0.36 2.47 9.23
C VAL A 478 -0.91 1.76 9.62
N VAL A 479 -2.06 2.26 9.16
CA VAL A 479 -3.37 1.66 9.43
C VAL A 479 -3.99 1.24 8.12
N GLY A 480 -4.18 -0.07 7.96
CA GLY A 480 -4.89 -0.65 6.82
C GLY A 480 -6.39 -0.36 6.90
N LEU A 481 -6.99 -0.05 5.77
CA LEU A 481 -8.40 0.23 5.61
C LEU A 481 -9.11 -0.95 4.94
N PRO A 482 -10.40 -1.16 5.24
CA PRO A 482 -11.21 -2.19 4.58
C PRO A 482 -11.57 -1.85 3.12
N VAL A 483 -11.16 -0.68 2.62
CA VAL A 483 -11.45 -0.19 1.27
C VAL A 483 -10.21 0.48 0.66
N PRO A 484 -10.06 0.46 -0.68
CA PRO A 484 -8.99 1.17 -1.37
C PRO A 484 -9.28 2.66 -1.45
N CYS A 485 -8.29 3.40 -1.94
CA CYS A 485 -8.40 4.79 -2.36
C CYS A 485 -8.95 5.73 -1.27
N PRO A 486 -8.32 5.79 -0.07
CA PRO A 486 -8.61 6.85 0.88
C PRO A 486 -8.16 8.20 0.32
N THR A 487 -9.05 9.16 0.27
CA THR A 487 -8.84 10.40 -0.48
C THR A 487 -8.37 11.56 0.39
N ASP A 488 -8.85 11.63 1.62
CA ASP A 488 -8.59 12.75 2.54
C ASP A 488 -9.01 12.36 3.97
N LEU A 489 -8.69 13.18 4.96
CA LEU A 489 -8.94 12.87 6.37
C LEU A 489 -9.03 14.11 7.26
N ALA A 490 -9.75 13.98 8.38
CA ALA A 490 -9.85 15.02 9.40
C ALA A 490 -10.00 14.42 10.80
N MET A 491 -9.51 15.14 11.81
CA MET A 491 -9.73 14.80 13.21
C MET A 491 -11.13 15.19 13.67
N ILE A 492 -11.82 14.25 14.30
CA ILE A 492 -13.14 14.47 14.92
C ILE A 492 -13.11 14.01 16.38
N GLN A 493 -14.18 14.29 17.12
CA GLN A 493 -14.35 13.87 18.51
C GLN A 493 -15.70 13.16 18.68
N ARG A 494 -15.68 12.03 19.38
CA ARG A 494 -16.88 11.34 19.85
C ARG A 494 -17.60 12.17 20.90
N SER A 495 -18.85 11.81 21.16
CA SER A 495 -19.66 12.42 22.23
C SER A 495 -19.03 12.24 23.62
N ASP A 496 -18.27 11.17 23.83
CA ASP A 496 -17.50 10.89 25.05
C ASP A 496 -16.16 11.63 25.14
N GLY A 497 -15.79 12.40 24.11
CA GLY A 497 -14.54 13.18 24.04
C GLY A 497 -13.35 12.44 23.44
N THR A 498 -13.48 11.17 23.08
CA THR A 498 -12.40 10.40 22.44
C THR A 498 -12.14 10.91 21.03
N ALA A 499 -10.86 11.06 20.66
CA ALA A 499 -10.46 11.47 19.33
C ALA A 499 -10.66 10.33 18.32
N GLN A 500 -11.12 10.68 17.12
CA GLN A 500 -11.25 9.76 16.01
C GLN A 500 -10.70 10.40 14.74
N LEU A 501 -10.21 9.57 13.84
CA LEU A 501 -9.84 9.99 12.49
C LEU A 501 -10.98 9.66 11.53
N ALA A 502 -11.57 10.69 10.92
CA ALA A 502 -12.53 10.52 9.84
C ALA A 502 -11.79 10.49 8.50
N ILE A 503 -12.10 9.51 7.65
CA ILE A 503 -11.39 9.24 6.40
C ILE A 503 -12.42 9.17 5.27
N THR A 504 -12.27 10.03 4.26
CA THR A 504 -13.08 9.96 3.04
C THR A 504 -12.45 8.98 2.06
N THR A 505 -13.27 8.34 1.22
CA THR A 505 -12.82 7.31 0.29
C THR A 505 -13.46 7.49 -1.09
N GLU A 506 -12.81 6.93 -2.11
CA GLU A 506 -13.29 6.96 -3.49
C GLU A 506 -13.87 5.61 -3.90
N ARG A 507 -15.00 5.66 -4.61
CA ARG A 507 -15.64 4.48 -5.21
C ARG A 507 -15.41 4.39 -6.72
N HIS A 508 -15.34 5.54 -7.40
CA HIS A 508 -15.33 5.61 -8.87
C HIS A 508 -14.11 4.95 -9.51
N ARG A 509 -12.91 5.14 -8.94
CA ARG A 509 -11.66 4.53 -9.43
C ARG A 509 -11.50 3.06 -9.03
N VAL A 510 -12.42 2.52 -8.22
CA VAL A 510 -12.39 1.13 -7.78
C VAL A 510 -13.08 0.27 -8.82
N SER A 511 -12.40 -0.78 -9.31
CA SER A 511 -12.98 -1.68 -10.31
C SER A 511 -14.23 -2.37 -9.75
N ILE A 512 -15.17 -2.72 -10.63
CA ILE A 512 -16.43 -3.36 -10.21
C ILE A 512 -16.20 -4.67 -9.45
N ASP A 513 -15.14 -5.40 -9.80
CA ASP A 513 -14.72 -6.62 -9.12
C ASP A 513 -14.16 -6.34 -7.72
N ALA A 514 -13.39 -5.26 -7.56
CA ALA A 514 -12.89 -4.83 -6.25
C ALA A 514 -14.02 -4.26 -5.36
N LEU A 515 -15.07 -3.66 -5.93
CA LEU A 515 -16.22 -3.18 -5.17
C LEU A 515 -17.04 -4.30 -4.52
N ASN A 516 -16.99 -5.53 -5.04
CA ASN A 516 -17.65 -6.69 -4.42
C ASN A 516 -16.97 -7.08 -3.10
N SER A 517 -15.65 -6.95 -3.02
CA SER A 517 -14.86 -7.27 -1.82
C SER A 517 -14.61 -6.07 -0.91
N ALA A 518 -14.75 -4.85 -1.44
CA ALA A 518 -14.72 -3.59 -0.70
C ALA A 518 -16.05 -2.81 -0.88
N PRO A 519 -17.20 -3.37 -0.44
CA PRO A 519 -18.52 -2.76 -0.67
C PRO A 519 -18.67 -1.39 -0.01
N LEU A 520 -17.85 -1.11 1.02
CA LEU A 520 -17.81 0.12 1.78
C LEU A 520 -17.07 1.26 1.05
N SER A 521 -16.48 1.02 -0.14
CA SER A 521 -15.79 2.05 -0.91
C SER A 521 -16.73 3.21 -1.24
N GLY A 522 -16.26 4.44 -1.04
CA GLY A 522 -17.05 5.66 -1.13
C GLY A 522 -17.76 6.05 0.18
N ARG A 523 -17.68 5.25 1.25
CA ARG A 523 -18.20 5.65 2.56
C ARG A 523 -17.18 6.49 3.33
N LEU A 524 -17.70 7.26 4.28
CA LEU A 524 -16.91 7.85 5.35
C LEU A 524 -16.51 6.75 6.34
N LEU A 525 -15.22 6.62 6.63
CA LEU A 525 -14.70 5.68 7.62
C LEU A 525 -14.25 6.43 8.88
N LEU A 526 -14.38 5.80 10.03
CA LEU A 526 -13.94 6.29 11.33
C LEU A 526 -12.93 5.30 11.92
N LEU A 527 -11.78 5.82 12.32
CA LEU A 527 -10.74 5.08 13.04
C LEU A 527 -10.66 5.64 14.46
N ASP A 528 -10.81 4.75 15.45
CA ASP A 528 -10.56 5.06 16.87
C ASP A 528 -9.03 5.20 17.10
N LEU A 529 -8.61 6.24 17.82
CA LEU A 529 -7.19 6.62 18.02
C LEU A 529 -6.68 6.46 19.46
#